data_AF-A0A7J9W5A2-F1
#
_entry.id   AF-A0A7J9W5A2-F1
#
_cell.length_a   1.000
_cell.length_b   1.000
_cell.length_c   1.000
_cell.angle_alpha   90.00
_cell.angle_beta   90.00
_cell.angle_gamma   90.00
#
_symmetry.space_group_name_H-M   'P 1'
#
loop_
_entity.id
_entity.type
_entity.pdbx_description
1 polymer ?
#
loop_
_entity_poly.entity_id
_entity_poly.type
_entity_poly.pdbx_seq_one_letter_code
_entity_poly.pdbx_strand_id
1 'polypeptide(L)'
;MTSTADGVHLPDRVSVDGLEDKWVPVWERDGVYQFDRTKHREQIYSIDTPPPTVSGSLHVGHVFSYTHTDTLARYQRMRGREVFYP
;
A
#
# COMPACT_ATOMS: atom_id res chain seq x y z
N MET A 1 28.23 -20.90 19.72
CA MET A 1 28.28 -19.44 19.62
C MET A 1 26.84 -18.96 19.58
N THR A 2 26.33 -18.50 20.72
CA THR A 2 24.96 -18.05 20.92
C THR A 2 24.78 -16.66 20.30
N SER A 3 23.96 -16.58 19.23
CA SER A 3 23.57 -15.31 18.62
C SER A 3 22.70 -14.53 19.59
N THR A 4 23.19 -13.37 20.03
CA THR A 4 22.45 -12.40 20.83
C THR A 4 21.28 -11.86 20.00
N ALA A 5 20.09 -11.79 20.60
CA ALA A 5 18.93 -11.14 20.02
C ALA A 5 19.23 -9.64 19.82
N ASP A 6 19.10 -9.15 18.59
CA ASP A 6 19.19 -7.72 18.29
C ASP A 6 18.10 -6.97 19.09
N GLY A 7 18.52 -6.04 19.95
CA GLY A 7 17.64 -5.20 20.73
C GLY A 7 16.83 -4.25 19.85
N VAL A 8 15.56 -4.04 20.19
CA VAL A 8 14.69 -3.09 19.49
C VAL A 8 15.24 -1.67 19.65
N HIS A 9 15.77 -1.10 18.57
CA HIS A 9 16.23 0.29 18.53
C HIS A 9 15.05 1.22 18.22
N LEU A 10 14.44 1.80 19.25
CA LEU A 10 13.39 2.81 19.09
C LEU A 10 14.03 4.21 18.97
N PRO A 11 13.58 5.05 18.04
CA PRO A 11 14.08 6.42 17.96
C PRO A 11 13.53 7.28 19.11
N ASP A 12 14.33 8.24 19.57
CA ASP A 12 13.92 9.22 20.60
C ASP A 12 12.74 10.11 20.16
N ARG A 13 12.54 10.25 18.84
CA ARG A 13 11.43 10.98 18.23
C ARG A 13 10.93 10.27 16.98
N VAL A 14 9.62 10.11 16.86
CA VAL A 14 8.97 9.60 15.65
C VAL A 14 9.11 10.63 14.52
N SER A 15 9.57 10.18 13.36
CA SER A 15 9.59 10.97 12.12
C SER A 15 9.14 10.09 10.95
N VAL A 16 8.72 10.74 9.86
CA VAL A 16 8.44 10.09 8.56
C VAL A 16 9.65 10.09 7.63
N ASP A 17 10.74 10.78 8.00
CA ASP A 17 11.94 10.91 7.19
C ASP A 17 12.53 9.55 6.84
N GLY A 18 12.80 9.33 5.54
CA GLY A 18 13.39 8.11 5.01
C GLY A 18 12.47 6.87 5.06
N LEU A 19 11.22 6.99 5.53
CA LEU A 19 10.29 5.87 5.52
C LEU A 19 9.89 5.46 4.11
N GLU A 20 9.63 6.43 3.22
CA GLU A 20 9.26 6.14 1.83
C GLU A 20 10.41 5.47 1.08
N ASP A 21 11.63 6.00 1.21
CA ASP A 21 12.85 5.43 0.61
C ASP A 21 13.09 3.98 1.03
N LYS A 22 12.69 3.63 2.26
CA LYS A 22 12.77 2.26 2.78
C LYS A 22 11.61 1.38 2.29
N TRP A 23 10.37 1.85 2.44
CA TRP A 23 9.19 0.99 2.31
C TRP A 23 8.69 0.84 0.88
N VAL A 24 8.85 1.85 0.03
CA VAL A 24 8.43 1.74 -1.39
C VAL A 24 9.17 0.59 -2.09
N PRO A 25 10.51 0.48 -2.02
CA PRO A 25 11.21 -0.65 -2.65
C PRO A 25 10.87 -2.00 -2.02
N VAL A 26 10.59 -2.05 -0.72
CA VAL A 26 10.18 -3.28 -0.02
C VAL A 26 8.83 -3.76 -0.55
N TRP A 27 7.84 -2.86 -0.67
CA TRP A 27 6.52 -3.22 -1.17
C TRP A 27 6.52 -3.62 -2.65
N GLU A 28 7.36 -2.97 -3.47
CA GLU A 28 7.58 -3.35 -4.87
C GLU A 28 8.16 -4.76 -4.98
N ARG A 29 9.26 -5.02 -4.25
CA ARG A 29 9.91 -6.33 -4.22
C ARG A 29 8.97 -7.43 -3.74
N ASP A 30 8.20 -7.16 -2.69
CA ASP A 30 7.29 -8.13 -2.09
C ASP A 30 5.97 -8.26 -2.87
N GLY A 31 5.78 -7.46 -3.93
CA GLY A 31 4.60 -7.52 -4.79
C GLY A 31 3.31 -7.16 -4.05
N VAL A 32 3.36 -6.30 -3.02
CA VAL A 32 2.23 -5.98 -2.12
C VAL A 32 0.98 -5.52 -2.88
N TYR A 33 1.17 -4.87 -4.02
CA TYR A 33 0.09 -4.34 -4.85
C TYR A 33 -0.18 -5.17 -6.12
N GLN A 34 0.53 -6.28 -6.34
CA GLN A 34 0.28 -7.15 -7.49
C GLN A 34 -1.09 -7.82 -7.38
N PHE A 35 -1.76 -7.96 -8.52
CA PHE A 35 -3.06 -8.60 -8.62
C PHE A 35 -2.92 -9.99 -9.26
N ASP A 36 -3.39 -11.01 -8.55
CA ASP A 36 -3.45 -12.39 -9.04
C ASP A 36 -4.73 -12.64 -9.86
N ARG A 37 -4.58 -12.65 -11.18
CA ARG A 37 -5.68 -12.88 -12.13
C ARG A 37 -6.26 -14.30 -12.08
N THR A 38 -5.64 -15.23 -11.36
CA THR A 38 -6.12 -16.62 -11.22
C THR A 38 -7.19 -16.77 -10.14
N LYS A 39 -7.39 -15.76 -9.28
CA LYS A 39 -8.39 -15.78 -8.21
C LYS A 39 -9.82 -15.80 -8.75
N HIS A 40 -10.69 -16.53 -8.06
CA HIS A 40 -12.10 -16.57 -8.37
C HIS A 40 -12.80 -15.24 -8.03
N ARG A 41 -13.88 -14.92 -8.75
CA ARG A 41 -14.61 -13.66 -8.61
C ARG A 41 -15.05 -13.38 -7.18
N GLU A 42 -15.42 -14.41 -6.42
CA GLU A 42 -15.90 -14.30 -5.05
C GLU A 42 -14.79 -13.87 -4.08
N GLN A 43 -13.52 -14.01 -4.47
CA GLN A 43 -12.34 -13.60 -3.71
C GLN A 43 -11.92 -12.16 -4.01
N ILE A 44 -12.37 -11.62 -5.15
CA ILE A 44 -11.92 -10.33 -5.67
C ILE A 44 -12.70 -9.18 -5.04
N TYR A 45 -11.98 -8.16 -4.58
CA TYR A 45 -12.52 -6.84 -4.27
C TYR A 45 -11.99 -5.84 -5.31
N SER A 46 -12.87 -5.37 -6.19
CA SER A 46 -12.53 -4.45 -7.27
C SER A 46 -12.82 -3.02 -6.86
N ILE A 47 -11.84 -2.14 -7.04
CA ILE A 47 -11.98 -0.70 -6.88
C ILE A 47 -12.00 -0.09 -8.27
N ASP A 48 -13.11 0.56 -8.61
CA ASP A 48 -13.23 1.30 -9.87
C ASP A 48 -12.70 2.72 -9.66
N THR A 49 -11.55 3.00 -10.26
CA THR A 49 -10.97 4.35 -10.24
C THR A 49 -11.56 5.15 -11.38
N PRO A 50 -12.06 6.38 -11.15
CA PRO A 50 -12.47 7.24 -12.24
C PRO A 50 -11.28 7.42 -13.21
N PRO A 51 -11.52 7.42 -14.53
CA PRO A 51 -10.45 7.54 -15.51
C PRO A 51 -9.63 8.79 -15.23
N PRO A 52 -8.29 8.72 -15.31
CA PRO A 52 -7.44 9.85 -14.97
C PRO A 52 -7.79 11.03 -15.87
N THR A 53 -8.36 12.08 -15.28
CA THR A 53 -8.58 13.34 -15.98
C THR A 53 -7.22 14.03 -16.09
N VAL A 54 -6.75 14.27 -17.31
CA VAL A 54 -5.46 14.92 -17.56
C VAL A 54 -5.58 16.42 -17.27
N SER A 55 -5.67 16.77 -15.99
CA SER A 55 -5.93 18.13 -15.49
C SER A 55 -4.66 18.89 -15.09
N GLY A 56 -3.47 18.34 -15.39
CA GLY A 56 -2.19 18.93 -15.02
C GLY A 56 -1.60 18.28 -13.78
N SER A 57 -1.34 19.05 -12.72
CA SER A 57 -0.68 18.59 -11.50
C SER A 57 -1.65 18.02 -10.46
N LEU A 58 -1.16 17.08 -9.63
CA LEU A 58 -1.92 16.60 -8.49
C LEU A 58 -2.12 17.72 -7.45
N HIS A 59 -3.37 18.05 -7.14
CA HIS A 59 -3.73 18.89 -6.00
C HIS A 59 -4.29 18.06 -4.82
N VAL A 60 -4.51 18.73 -3.67
CA VAL A 60 -4.98 18.10 -2.40
C VAL A 60 -6.26 17.27 -2.54
N GLY A 61 -7.09 17.55 -3.55
CA GLY A 61 -8.29 16.76 -3.83
C GLY A 61 -7.96 15.33 -4.25
N HIS A 62 -6.90 15.13 -5.04
CA HIS A 62 -6.40 13.81 -5.39
C HIS A 62 -5.83 13.07 -4.17
N VAL A 63 -5.09 13.79 -3.32
CA VAL A 63 -4.53 13.21 -2.09
C VAL A 63 -5.66 12.70 -1.21
N PHE A 64 -6.71 13.50 -1.02
CA PHE A 64 -7.88 13.12 -0.24
C PHE A 64 -8.58 11.88 -0.81
N SER A 65 -8.87 11.86 -2.12
CA SER A 65 -9.60 10.74 -2.73
C SER A 65 -8.77 9.45 -2.78
N TYR A 66 -7.50 9.51 -3.20
CA TYR A 66 -6.66 8.31 -3.31
C TYR A 66 -6.28 7.74 -1.95
N THR A 67 -6.02 8.56 -0.94
CA THR A 67 -5.70 8.07 0.42
C THR A 67 -6.87 7.29 1.02
N HIS A 68 -8.11 7.78 0.83
CA HIS A 68 -9.30 7.08 1.31
C HIS A 68 -9.46 5.72 0.65
N THR A 69 -9.33 5.67 -0.67
CA THR A 69 -9.43 4.45 -1.46
C THR A 69 -8.31 3.45 -1.13
N ASP A 70 -7.07 3.91 -0.98
CA ASP A 70 -5.92 3.07 -0.60
C ASP A 70 -6.10 2.47 0.80
N THR A 71 -6.65 3.22 1.75
CA THR A 71 -6.98 2.72 3.09
C THR A 71 -7.95 1.53 3.01
N LEU A 72 -8.99 1.64 2.19
CA LEU A 72 -9.94 0.54 1.95
C LEU A 72 -9.27 -0.65 1.24
N ALA A 73 -8.43 -0.38 0.24
CA ALA A 73 -7.68 -1.43 -0.45
C ALA A 73 -6.80 -2.24 0.51
N ARG A 74 -6.04 -1.57 1.38
CA ARG A 74 -5.21 -2.22 2.41
C ARG A 74 -6.05 -3.02 3.40
N TYR A 75 -7.15 -2.45 3.88
CA TYR A 75 -8.09 -3.16 4.75
C TYR A 75 -8.61 -4.45 4.11
N GLN A 76 -9.03 -4.40 2.84
CA GLN A 76 -9.56 -5.57 2.15
C GLN A 76 -8.49 -6.64 1.89
N ARG A 77 -7.25 -6.24 1.57
CA ARG A 77 -6.10 -7.18 1.52
C ARG A 77 -5.87 -7.86 2.87
N MET A 78 -5.89 -7.10 3.97
CA MET A 78 -5.78 -7.64 5.34
C MET A 78 -6.94 -8.58 5.71
N ARG A 79 -8.11 -8.43 5.08
CA ARG A 79 -9.27 -9.33 5.21
C ARG A 79 -9.18 -10.57 4.31
N GLY A 80 -8.09 -10.76 3.57
CA GLY A 80 -7.86 -11.90 2.69
C GLY A 80 -8.54 -11.79 1.32
N ARG A 81 -9.01 -10.60 0.93
CA ARG A 81 -9.52 -10.36 -0.43
C ARG A 81 -8.37 -10.15 -1.41
N GLU A 82 -8.54 -10.62 -2.64
CA GLU A 82 -7.68 -10.25 -3.75
C GLU A 82 -8.12 -8.87 -4.26
N VAL A 83 -7.29 -7.84 -4.06
CA VAL A 83 -7.69 -6.47 -4.39
C VAL A 83 -7.22 -6.08 -5.78
N PHE A 84 -8.16 -5.79 -6.66
CA PHE A 84 -7.90 -5.15 -7.94
C PHE A 84 -8.07 -3.63 -7.79
N TYR A 85 -6.94 -2.92 -7.77
CA TYR A 85 -6.87 -1.45 -7.73
C TYR A 85 -5.80 -1.01 -8.72
N PRO A 86 -6.18 -0.76 -9.99
CA PRO A 86 -5.27 -0.33 -11.05
C PRO A 86 -4.92 1.16 -10.99
#